data_AF-A0AAJ0LPU1-F1
#
_entry.id   AF-A0AAJ0LPU1-F1
#
_cell.length_a   1.000
_cell.length_b   1.000
_cell.length_c   1.000
_cell.angle_alpha   90.00
_cell.angle_beta   90.00
_cell.angle_gamma   90.00
#
_symmetry.space_group_name_H-M   'P 1'
#
loop_
_entity.id
_entity.type
_entity.pdbx_description
1 polymer ?
#
loop_
_entity_poly.entity_id
_entity_poly.type
_entity_poly.pdbx_seq_one_letter_code
_entity_poly.pdbx_strand_id
1 'polypeptide(L)'
;MSQYDHHHDWLSLIEISGPFLAVPVLKEAFPQGLEELDGIKRKHLRQAYEEWREALETDDPQFTELHAAWIDEVLSRGLELDEDGKGDVLKRADWCAFNLNASLPEHGVALSAGAHCHNQSSIPMAFD
;
A
#
# COMPACT_ATOMS: atom_id res chain seq x y z
N MET A 1 20.98 -4.05 26.39
CA MET A 1 21.34 -4.01 24.96
C MET A 1 20.56 -2.87 24.34
N SER A 2 21.25 -1.92 23.70
CA SER A 2 20.67 -0.62 23.34
C SER A 2 19.73 -0.74 22.15
N GLN A 3 18.55 -0.12 22.27
CA GLN A 3 17.51 0.03 21.25
C GLN A 3 17.99 0.50 19.86
N TYR A 4 19.18 1.08 19.78
CA TYR A 4 19.83 1.52 18.54
C TYR A 4 20.19 0.37 17.57
N ASP A 5 20.40 -0.86 18.06
CA ASP A 5 20.79 -2.01 17.21
C ASP A 5 19.62 -2.48 16.31
N HIS A 6 18.42 -2.62 16.87
CA HIS A 6 17.29 -3.21 16.15
C HIS A 6 16.85 -2.41 14.91
N HIS A 7 16.93 -1.08 14.96
CA HIS A 7 16.56 -0.24 13.82
C HIS A 7 17.57 -0.35 12.67
N HIS A 8 18.84 -0.60 12.99
CA HIS A 8 19.89 -0.79 11.99
C HIS A 8 19.76 -2.15 11.31
N ASP A 9 19.44 -3.19 12.09
CA ASP A 9 19.13 -4.51 11.57
C ASP A 9 17.95 -4.46 10.60
N TRP A 10 16.88 -3.73 10.91
CA TRP A 10 15.72 -3.61 10.02
C TRP A 10 16.03 -2.92 8.70
N LEU A 11 16.84 -1.86 8.73
CA LEU A 11 17.27 -1.19 7.51
C LEU A 11 18.21 -2.06 6.67
N SER A 12 18.92 -3.02 7.28
CA SER A 12 19.74 -3.97 6.53
C SER A 12 18.92 -5.05 5.81
N LEU A 13 17.69 -5.31 6.27
CA LEU A 13 16.78 -6.31 5.70
C LEU A 13 16.01 -5.81 4.47
N ILE A 14 16.12 -4.53 4.14
CA ILE A 14 15.47 -3.90 2.99
C ILE A 14 16.54 -3.26 2.11
N GLU A 15 16.48 -3.49 0.80
CA GLU A 15 17.22 -2.62 -0.13
C GLU A 15 16.56 -1.24 -0.05
N ILE A 16 17.26 -0.28 0.56
CA ILE A 16 16.81 1.12 0.65
C ILE A 16 16.98 1.77 -0.73
N SER A 17 16.21 1.33 -1.71
CA SER A 17 16.16 1.92 -3.04
C SER A 17 15.08 3.01 -3.10
N GLY A 18 15.19 4.02 -2.22
CA GLY A 18 14.32 5.21 -2.25
C GLY A 18 14.48 6.16 -1.06
N PRO A 19 14.17 7.47 -1.21
CA PRO A 19 14.48 8.52 -0.22
C PRO A 19 13.55 8.55 1.02
N PHE A 20 12.74 7.51 1.27
CA PHE A 20 11.60 7.59 2.18
C PHE A 20 11.75 6.82 3.51
N LEU A 21 12.78 5.97 3.65
CA LEU A 21 13.04 5.17 4.85
C LEU A 21 14.40 5.49 5.45
N ALA A 22 14.41 6.19 6.60
CA ALA A 22 15.62 6.57 7.32
C ALA A 22 15.47 6.34 8.83
N VAL A 23 16.60 6.06 9.53
CA VAL A 23 16.63 5.81 10.99
C VAL A 23 15.91 6.90 11.81
N PRO A 24 16.07 8.20 11.53
CA PRO A 24 15.38 9.24 12.31
C PRO A 24 13.86 9.16 12.19
N VAL A 25 13.35 8.91 10.97
CA VAL A 25 11.91 8.78 10.69
C VAL A 25 11.33 7.56 11.39
N LEU A 26 12.06 6.43 11.36
CA LEU A 26 11.66 5.21 12.07
C LEU A 26 11.59 5.41 13.59
N LYS A 27 12.50 6.20 14.17
CA LYS A 27 12.49 6.49 15.61
C LYS A 27 11.37 7.44 16.02
N GLU A 28 11.00 8.37 15.14
CA GLU A 28 9.89 9.30 15.39
C GLU A 28 8.54 8.59 15.27
N ALA A 29 8.35 7.77 14.23
CA ALA A 29 7.11 7.05 13.99
C ALA A 29 6.94 5.81 14.90
N PHE A 30 8.04 5.11 15.20
CA PHE A 30 8.04 3.86 15.99
C PHE A 30 9.09 3.92 17.12
N PRO A 31 8.87 4.74 18.16
CA PRO A 31 9.86 4.97 19.21
C PRO A 31 10.19 3.74 20.05
N GLN A 32 9.27 2.77 20.15
CA GLN A 32 9.48 1.46 20.77
C GLN A 32 9.90 0.36 19.78
N GLY A 33 10.03 0.67 18.49
CA GLY A 33 10.08 -0.30 17.41
C GLY A 33 8.67 -0.71 16.93
N LEU A 34 8.62 -1.44 15.82
CA LEU A 34 7.47 -2.22 15.39
C LEU A 34 7.09 -3.24 16.47
N GLU A 35 5.79 -3.32 16.71
CA GLU A 35 5.19 -4.33 17.57
C GLU A 35 5.46 -5.73 16.99
N GLU A 36 5.80 -6.68 17.85
CA GLU A 36 6.05 -8.04 17.40
C GLU A 36 4.76 -8.67 16.90
N LEU A 37 4.77 -9.13 15.65
CA LEU A 37 3.69 -9.95 15.10
C LEU A 37 3.57 -11.25 15.90
N ASP A 38 2.34 -11.64 16.22
CA ASP A 38 2.04 -12.93 16.83
C ASP A 38 2.69 -14.08 16.04
N GLY A 39 3.09 -15.14 16.74
CA GLY A 39 3.78 -16.29 16.16
C GLY A 39 2.99 -16.97 15.04
N ILE A 40 1.66 -16.98 15.14
CA ILE A 40 0.78 -17.54 14.10
C ILE A 40 0.79 -16.62 12.88
N LYS A 41 0.57 -15.31 13.06
CA LYS A 41 0.61 -14.31 11.98
C LYS A 41 1.95 -14.32 11.24
N ARG A 42 3.06 -14.36 11.99
CA ARG A 42 4.42 -14.44 11.45
C ARG A 42 4.64 -15.69 10.60
N LYS A 43 4.09 -16.83 11.02
CA LYS A 43 4.20 -18.08 10.27
C LYS A 43 3.40 -18.01 8.96
N HIS A 44 2.18 -17.48 9.01
CA HIS A 44 1.35 -17.29 7.82
C HIS A 44 1.98 -16.33 6.81
N LEU A 45 2.46 -15.17 7.27
CA LEU A 45 3.16 -14.20 6.41
C LEU A 45 4.43 -14.78 5.81
N ARG A 46 5.20 -15.56 6.58
CA ARG A 46 6.37 -16.25 6.04
C ARG A 46 5.99 -17.23 4.94
N GLN A 47 4.92 -18.00 5.13
CA GLN A 47 4.46 -18.92 4.11
C GLN A 47 4.05 -18.19 2.82
N ALA A 48 3.19 -17.16 2.94
CA ALA A 48 2.76 -16.37 1.78
C ALA A 48 3.94 -15.69 1.06
N TYR A 49 4.96 -15.25 1.81
CA TYR A 49 6.18 -14.70 1.26
C TYR A 49 6.98 -15.73 0.46
N GLU A 50 7.16 -16.94 0.97
CA GLU A 50 7.87 -18.00 0.23
C GLU A 50 7.11 -18.39 -1.05
N GLU A 51 5.78 -18.48 -1.00
CA GLU A 51 4.93 -18.74 -2.18
C GLU A 51 5.09 -17.63 -3.24
N TRP A 52 5.05 -16.36 -2.82
CA TRP A 52 5.28 -15.22 -3.70
C TRP A 52 6.70 -15.23 -4.31
N ARG A 53 7.70 -15.56 -3.49
CA ARG A 53 9.10 -15.62 -3.92
C ARG A 53 9.34 -16.76 -4.91
N GLU A 54 8.79 -17.94 -4.66
CA GLU A 54 8.86 -19.07 -5.59
C GLU A 54 8.23 -18.71 -6.93
N ALA A 55 7.07 -18.05 -6.93
CA ALA A 55 6.42 -17.58 -8.15
C ALA A 55 7.27 -16.55 -8.92
N LEU A 56 7.97 -15.66 -8.20
CA LEU A 56 8.92 -14.72 -8.81
C LEU A 56 10.11 -15.43 -9.46
N GLU A 57 10.66 -16.44 -8.78
CA GLU A 57 11.84 -17.18 -9.25
C GLU A 57 11.52 -18.11 -10.42
N THR A 58 10.29 -18.64 -10.47
CA THR A 58 9.83 -19.58 -11.50
C THR A 58 9.13 -18.91 -12.69
N ASP A 59 8.99 -17.57 -12.66
CA ASP A 59 8.22 -16.79 -13.65
C ASP A 59 6.81 -17.35 -13.83
N ASP A 60 6.15 -17.61 -12.70
CA ASP A 60 4.83 -18.22 -12.66
C ASP A 60 3.81 -17.31 -13.39
N PRO A 61 3.01 -17.85 -14.32
CA PRO A 61 1.92 -17.10 -14.96
C PRO A 61 0.94 -16.43 -13.98
N GLN A 62 0.80 -16.97 -12.77
CA GLN A 62 -0.04 -16.46 -11.69
C GLN A 62 0.67 -15.44 -10.79
N PHE A 63 1.92 -15.06 -11.09
CA PHE A 63 2.69 -14.12 -10.27
C PHE A 63 1.92 -12.82 -9.95
N THR A 64 1.15 -12.29 -10.90
CA THR A 64 0.35 -11.06 -10.67
C THR A 64 -0.71 -11.27 -9.59
N GLU A 65 -1.37 -12.44 -9.59
CA GLU A 65 -2.40 -12.79 -8.60
C GLU A 65 -1.76 -13.05 -7.24
N LEU A 66 -0.63 -13.77 -7.21
CA LEU A 66 0.14 -14.05 -5.99
C LEU A 66 0.74 -12.80 -5.38
N HIS A 67 1.20 -11.85 -6.20
CA HIS A 67 1.69 -10.55 -5.73
C HIS A 67 0.57 -9.70 -5.13
N ALA A 68 -0.62 -9.70 -5.76
CA ALA A 68 -1.79 -9.02 -5.20
C ALA A 68 -2.24 -9.66 -3.88
N ALA A 69 -2.24 -11.00 -3.80
CA ALA A 69 -2.57 -11.74 -2.58
C ALA A 69 -1.55 -11.50 -1.46
N TRP A 70 -0.27 -11.43 -1.78
CA TRP A 70 0.79 -11.08 -0.83
C TRP A 70 0.58 -9.68 -0.23
N ILE A 71 0.30 -8.67 -1.07
CA ILE A 71 0.00 -7.31 -0.61
C ILE A 71 -1.23 -7.31 0.29
N ASP A 72 -2.28 -8.02 -0.10
CA ASP A 72 -3.53 -8.11 0.68
C ASP A 72 -3.29 -8.76 2.05
N GLU A 73 -2.54 -9.86 2.12
CA GLU A 73 -2.23 -10.55 3.39
C GLU A 73 -1.38 -9.66 4.32
N VAL A 74 -0.41 -8.92 3.78
CA VAL A 74 0.41 -7.97 4.55
C VAL A 74 -0.43 -6.82 5.10
N LEU A 75 -1.27 -6.20 4.28
CA LEU A 75 -2.06 -5.04 4.69
C LEU A 75 -3.22 -5.42 5.61
N SER A 76 -3.95 -6.49 5.30
CA SER A 76 -5.12 -6.92 6.06
C SER A 76 -4.73 -7.59 7.37
N ARG A 77 -3.82 -8.57 7.34
CA ARG A 77 -3.51 -9.42 8.51
C ARG A 77 -2.19 -9.08 9.19
N GLY A 78 -1.20 -8.63 8.41
CA GLY A 78 0.08 -8.18 8.96
C GLY A 78 -0.05 -6.84 9.66
N LEU A 79 -0.73 -5.87 9.05
CA LEU A 79 -0.97 -4.54 9.64
C LEU A 79 -2.34 -4.39 10.28
N GLU A 80 -3.18 -5.43 10.24
CA GLU A 80 -4.51 -5.45 10.85
C GLU A 80 -5.46 -4.35 10.33
N LEU A 81 -5.16 -3.76 9.17
CA LEU A 81 -5.96 -2.66 8.62
C LEU A 81 -7.35 -3.13 8.17
N ASP A 82 -7.49 -4.43 7.87
CA ASP A 82 -8.76 -5.01 7.43
C ASP A 82 -8.86 -6.49 7.81
N GLU A 83 -8.46 -6.85 9.03
CA GLU A 83 -8.45 -8.24 9.48
C GLU A 83 -9.87 -8.87 9.44
N ASP A 84 -10.91 -8.05 9.66
CA ASP A 84 -12.30 -8.48 9.63
C ASP A 84 -12.95 -8.44 8.23
N GLY A 85 -12.21 -7.98 7.21
CA GLY A 85 -12.65 -7.89 5.83
C GLY A 85 -13.83 -6.95 5.60
N LYS A 86 -14.08 -6.01 6.51
CA LYS A 86 -15.18 -5.05 6.38
C LYS A 86 -14.86 -3.95 5.38
N GLY A 87 -13.59 -3.77 5.04
CA GLY A 87 -13.10 -2.75 4.14
C GLY A 87 -13.32 -1.35 4.70
N ASP A 88 -13.33 -1.17 6.02
CA ASP A 88 -13.55 0.14 6.65
C ASP A 88 -12.34 1.07 6.46
N VAL A 89 -11.13 0.51 6.55
CA VAL A 89 -9.85 1.23 6.38
C VAL A 89 -9.21 0.91 5.03
N LEU A 90 -9.10 -0.38 4.67
CA LEU A 90 -8.54 -0.80 3.38
C LEU A 90 -9.60 -0.72 2.28
N LYS A 91 -9.42 0.15 1.29
CA LYS A 91 -10.32 0.27 0.14
C LYS A 91 -9.69 -0.36 -1.10
N ARG A 92 -10.38 -1.33 -1.68
CA ARG A 92 -9.94 -2.05 -2.89
C ARG A 92 -10.19 -1.21 -4.15
N ALA A 93 -9.52 -1.60 -5.25
CA ALA A 93 -9.49 -0.83 -6.49
C ALA A 93 -10.89 -0.58 -7.09
N ASP A 94 -11.80 -1.55 -6.96
CA ASP A 94 -13.21 -1.44 -7.34
C ASP A 94 -13.93 -0.36 -6.52
N TRP A 95 -13.82 -0.40 -5.18
CA TRP A 95 -14.41 0.65 -4.34
C TRP A 95 -13.87 2.03 -4.70
N CYS A 96 -12.56 2.15 -4.90
CA CYS A 96 -11.91 3.41 -5.30
C CYS A 96 -12.43 3.92 -6.65
N ALA A 97 -12.55 3.05 -7.65
CA ALA A 97 -13.02 3.43 -8.98
C ALA A 97 -14.44 4.03 -8.95
N PHE A 98 -15.30 3.54 -8.06
CA PHE A 98 -16.68 4.02 -7.95
C PHE A 98 -16.87 5.21 -6.99
N ASN A 99 -16.07 5.30 -5.92
CA ASN A 99 -16.33 6.22 -4.80
C ASN A 99 -15.27 7.33 -4.64
N LEU A 100 -14.14 7.25 -5.33
CA LEU A 100 -13.08 8.26 -5.22
C LEU A 100 -13.23 9.30 -6.32
N ASN A 101 -14.24 10.16 -6.17
CA ASN A 101 -14.55 11.25 -7.07
C ASN A 101 -14.43 12.59 -6.32
N ALA A 102 -13.56 13.47 -6.81
CA ALA A 102 -13.37 14.81 -6.29
C ALA A 102 -13.69 15.83 -7.38
N SER A 103 -14.63 16.74 -7.12
CA SER A 103 -14.92 17.87 -7.99
C SER A 103 -14.30 19.13 -7.41
N LEU A 104 -13.48 19.82 -8.21
CA LEU A 104 -12.97 21.16 -7.92
C LEU A 104 -13.76 22.15 -8.79
N PRO A 105 -14.95 22.60 -8.35
CA PRO A 105 -15.81 23.48 -9.14
C PRO A 105 -15.14 24.81 -9.50
N GLU A 106 -14.20 25.29 -8.68
CA GLU A 106 -13.36 26.48 -8.95
C GLU A 106 -12.46 26.32 -10.18
N HIS A 107 -12.22 25.09 -10.65
CA HIS A 107 -11.37 24.79 -11.80
C HIS A 107 -12.10 24.03 -12.92
N GLY A 108 -13.40 23.71 -12.73
CA GLY A 108 -14.17 22.93 -13.69
C GLY A 108 -13.66 21.49 -13.89
N VAL A 109 -12.87 20.97 -12.94
CA VAL A 109 -12.25 19.64 -13.03
C VAL A 109 -12.93 18.67 -12.09
N ALA A 110 -13.26 17.48 -12.59
CA ALA A 110 -13.61 16.32 -11.79
C ALA A 110 -12.51 15.26 -11.94
N LEU A 111 -11.96 14.84 -10.80
CA LEU A 111 -10.98 13.75 -10.69
C LEU A 111 -11.73 12.50 -10.27
N SER A 112 -11.50 11.38 -10.95
CA SER A 112 -11.93 10.06 -10.46
C SER A 112 -10.78 9.06 -10.50
N ALA A 113 -10.73 8.15 -9.53
CA ALA A 113 -9.74 7.08 -9.54
C ALA A 113 -9.95 6.18 -10.76
N GLY A 114 -9.03 6.25 -11.72
CA GLY A 114 -9.06 5.47 -12.96
C GLY A 114 -9.39 6.26 -14.23
N ALA A 115 -9.88 7.50 -14.14
CA ALA A 115 -10.10 8.32 -15.32
C ALA A 115 -8.86 9.17 -15.63
N HIS A 116 -8.30 9.00 -16.82
CA HIS A 116 -7.54 10.06 -17.47
C HIS A 116 -8.38 11.34 -17.45
N CYS A 117 -7.83 12.41 -16.87
CA CYS A 117 -8.51 13.68 -16.69
C CYS A 117 -9.05 14.19 -18.04
N HIS A 118 -10.37 14.04 -18.31
CA HIS A 118 -10.99 14.65 -19.47
C HIS A 118 -11.45 16.05 -19.09
N ASN A 119 -10.62 17.05 -19.37
CA ASN A 119 -10.98 18.44 -19.15
C ASN A 119 -11.99 18.87 -20.23
N GLN A 120 -13.29 18.82 -19.91
CA GLN A 120 -14.33 19.33 -20.80
C GLN A 120 -14.50 20.84 -20.57
N SER A 121 -13.47 21.63 -20.89
CA SER A 121 -13.61 23.08 -21.05
C SER A 121 -14.32 23.36 -22.39
N SER A 122 -15.62 23.09 -22.46
CA SER A 122 -16.49 23.70 -23.46
C SER A 122 -17.13 24.92 -22.82
N ILE A 123 -16.40 26.04 -22.83
CA ILE A 123 -16.99 27.37 -22.66
C ILE A 123 -17.67 27.69 -24.00
N PRO A 124 -19.01 27.80 -24.10
CA PRO A 124 -19.60 28.34 -25.30
C PRO A 124 -19.27 29.83 -25.35
N MET A 125 -18.47 30.24 -26.33
CA MET A 125 -18.36 31.62 -26.76
C MET A 125 -19.75 32.06 -27.24
N ALA A 126 -20.47 32.80 -26.40
CA ALA A 126 -21.54 33.67 -26.83
C ALA A 126 -20.93 35.07 -27.00
N PHE A 127 -20.60 35.42 -28.24
CA PHE A 127 -20.47 36.81 -28.67
C PHE A 127 -21.69 37.13 -29.52
N ASP A 128 -22.50 38.07 -29.04
CA ASP A 128 -23.38 38.92 -29.84
C ASP A 128 -22.98 40.37 -29.50
#